data_AF-A0A8D0V882-F1
#
_entry.id   AF-A0A8D0V882-F1
#
_cell.length_a   1.000
_cell.length_b   1.000
_cell.length_c   1.000
_cell.angle_alpha   90.00
_cell.angle_beta   90.00
_cell.angle_gamma   90.00
#
_symmetry.space_group_name_H-M   'P 1'
#
loop_
_entity.id
_entity.type
_entity.pdbx_description
1 polymer ?
#
loop_
_entity_poly.entity_id
_entity_poly.type
_entity_poly.pdbx_seq_one_letter_code
_entity_poly.pdbx_strand_id
1 'polypeptide(L)' 'MRLFLWNAVLTLLVTSSSGALIPEPEVKIEVLQKPFICHRKTKGGDLMLVHYEGYLEKDGSLFHST' A
#
# COMPACT_ATOMS: atom_id res chain seq x y z
N MET A 1 -32.03 -30.69 -14.68
CA MET A 1 -31.99 -29.28 -15.11
C MET A 1 -31.96 -28.29 -13.94
N ARG A 2 -32.83 -28.41 -12.92
CA ARG A 2 -32.83 -27.50 -11.75
C ARG A 2 -31.55 -27.53 -10.88
N LEU A 3 -30.94 -28.70 -10.68
CA LEU A 3 -29.68 -28.83 -9.93
C LEU A 3 -28.50 -28.10 -10.61
N PHE A 4 -28.45 -28.15 -11.95
CA PHE A 4 -27.41 -27.48 -12.74
C PHE A 4 -27.52 -25.96 -12.68
N LEU A 5 -28.75 -25.43 -12.72
CA LEU A 5 -29.01 -24.00 -12.56
C LEU A 5 -28.62 -23.50 -11.16
N TRP A 6 -28.90 -24.28 -10.12
CA TRP A 6 -28.51 -23.91 -8.75
C TRP A 6 -27.00 -23.90 -8.56
N ASN A 7 -26.30 -24.92 -9.08
CA ASN A 7 -24.84 -24.96 -9.05
C ASN A 7 -24.23 -23.78 -9.83
N ALA A 8 -24.77 -23.42 -10.99
CA ALA A 8 -24.31 -22.26 -11.76
C ALA A 8 -24.50 -20.93 -11.03
N VAL A 9 -25.65 -20.74 -10.36
CA VAL A 9 -25.93 -19.56 -9.54
C VAL A 9 -24.98 -19.49 -8.33
N LEU A 10 -24.74 -20.62 -7.67
CA LEU A 10 -23.83 -20.70 -6.53
C LEU A 10 -22.39 -20.35 -6.94
N THR A 11 -21.91 -20.87 -8.07
CA THR A 11 -20.58 -20.53 -8.59
C THR A 11 -20.43 -19.05 -8.92
N LEU A 12 -21.48 -18.42 -9.48
CA LEU A 12 -21.45 -16.99 -9.81
C LEU A 12 -21.34 -16.11 -8.54
N LEU A 13 -22.08 -16.47 -7.50
CA LEU A 13 -22.08 -15.78 -6.20
C LEU A 13 -20.75 -15.89 -5.46
N VAL A 14 -20.06 -17.03 -5.58
CA VAL A 14 -18.73 -17.21 -4.97
C VAL A 14 -17.71 -16.33 -5.68
N THR A 15 -17.73 -16.28 -7.03
CA THR A 15 -16.76 -15.48 -7.79
C THR A 15 -16.87 -13.97 -7.60
N SER A 16 -18.06 -13.44 -7.30
CA SER A 16 -18.26 -11.99 -7.09
C SER A 16 -17.75 -11.48 -5.74
N SER A 17 -17.52 -12.36 -4.77
CA SER A 17 -17.08 -12.00 -3.41
C SER A 17 -15.57 -11.75 -3.28
N SER A 18 -14.74 -12.21 -4.23
CA SER A 18 -13.28 -12.21 -4.11
C SER A 18 -12.63 -10.82 -4.13
N GLY A 19 -13.31 -9.80 -4.69
CA GLY A 19 -12.77 -8.44 -4.75
C GLY A 19 -12.69 -7.74 -3.39
N ALA A 20 -13.49 -8.17 -2.41
CA ALA A 20 -13.52 -7.58 -1.07
C ALA A 20 -12.26 -7.87 -0.22
N LEU A 21 -11.41 -8.80 -0.66
CA LEU A 21 -10.19 -9.19 0.05
C LEU A 21 -8.93 -8.44 -0.40
N ILE A 22 -9.03 -7.61 -1.45
CA ILE A 22 -7.88 -6.82 -1.92
C ILE A 22 -7.72 -5.63 -0.96
N PRO A 23 -6.60 -5.54 -0.21
CA PRO A 23 -6.37 -4.41 0.67
C PRO A 23 -6.13 -3.13 -0.14
N GLU A 24 -6.39 -1.98 0.48
CA GLU A 24 -6.00 -0.70 -0.11
C GLU A 24 -4.47 -0.60 -0.23
N PRO A 25 -3.95 0.09 -1.25
CA PRO A 25 -2.51 0.24 -1.42
C PRO A 25 -1.92 1.04 -0.26
N GLU A 26 -0.93 0.46 0.41
CA GLU A 26 -0.19 1.09 1.51
C GLU A 26 1.29 1.20 1.18
N VAL A 27 1.92 2.27 1.68
CA VAL A 27 3.37 2.45 1.58
C VAL A 27 4.07 1.72 2.72
N LYS A 28 5.18 1.04 2.41
CA LYS A 28 6.04 0.46 3.45
C LYS A 28 6.92 1.56 4.05
N ILE A 29 6.92 1.68 5.38
CA ILE A 29 7.73 2.66 6.11
C ILE A 29 8.74 1.94 6.98
N GLU A 30 10.00 2.36 6.91
CA GLU A 30 11.08 1.87 7.75
C GLU A 30 11.81 3.04 8.41
N VAL A 31 12.02 2.95 9.72
CA VAL A 31 12.73 3.99 10.48
C VAL A 31 14.20 3.58 10.61
N LEU A 32 15.04 4.11 9.73
CA LEU A 32 16.48 3.83 9.75
C LEU A 32 17.18 4.44 10.97
N GLN A 33 16.79 5.66 11.34
CA GLN A 33 17.33 6.37 12.49
C GLN A 33 16.26 7.24 13.13
N LYS A 34 16.30 7.34 14.46
CA LYS A 34 15.48 8.26 15.24
C LYS A 34 16.35 8.95 16.29
N PRO A 35 16.20 10.27 16.50
CA PRO A 35 16.94 10.97 17.56
C PRO A 35 16.49 10.49 18.94
N PHE A 36 17.37 10.64 19.94
CA PHE A 36 17.09 10.28 21.34
C PHE A 36 15.90 11.07 21.91
N ILE A 37 15.83 12.38 21.61
CA ILE A 37 14.75 13.27 22.03
C ILE A 37 14.03 13.80 20.78
N CYS A 38 12.70 13.77 20.80
CA CYS A 38 11.84 14.30 19.75
C CYS A 38 10.81 15.24 20.38
N HIS A 39 11.00 16.55 20.22
CA HIS A 39 10.12 17.56 20.82
C HIS A 39 8.78 17.73 20.07
N ARG A 40 8.75 17.39 18.78
CA ARG A 40 7.57 17.55 17.91
C ARG A 40 7.55 16.48 16.83
N LYS A 41 6.38 15.91 16.58
CA LYS A 41 6.10 15.03 15.44
C LYS A 41 5.45 15.84 14.30
N THR A 42 5.66 15.41 13.06
CA THR A 42 5.02 15.99 11.87
C THR A 42 3.52 15.67 11.85
N LYS A 43 2.72 16.56 11.26
CA LYS A 43 1.29 16.39 11.03
C LYS A 43 0.84 17.08 9.75
N GLY A 44 -0.41 16.82 9.32
CA GLY A 44 -1.01 17.48 8.17
C GLY A 44 -0.97 19.01 8.30
N GLY A 45 -0.51 19.67 7.23
CA GLY A 45 -0.32 21.12 7.16
C GLY A 45 1.06 21.64 7.57
N ASP A 46 1.96 20.76 8.07
CA ASP A 46 3.33 21.16 8.36
C ASP A 46 4.17 21.25 7.07
N LEU A 47 5.08 22.24 7.01
CA LEU A 47 6.12 22.30 5.99
C LEU A 47 7.34 21.49 6.46
N MET A 48 7.90 20.67 5.58
CA MET A 48 9.07 19.83 5.86
C MET A 48 10.24 20.23 4.96
N LEU A 49 11.38 20.53 5.58
CA LEU A 49 12.65 20.63 4.88
C LEU A 49 13.30 19.24 4.88
N VAL A 50 13.48 18.66 3.70
CA VAL A 50 13.94 17.27 3.55
C VAL A 50 15.07 17.20 2.53
N HIS A 51 15.98 16.25 2.77
CA HIS A 51 16.86 15.70 1.77
C HIS A 51 16.39 14.27 1.50
N TYR A 52 16.28 13.88 0.22
CA TYR A 52 15.81 12.56 -0.16
C TYR A 52 16.56 12.02 -1.38
N GLU A 53 16.54 10.69 -1.49
CA GLU A 53 17.04 9.93 -2.64
C GLU A 53 15.93 9.01 -3.14
N GLY A 54 15.69 9.00 -4.45
CA GLY A 54 14.66 8.20 -5.10
C GLY A 54 15.26 7.08 -5.93
N TYR A 55 14.90 5.83 -5.64
CA TYR A 55 15.39 4.63 -6.33
C TYR A 55 14.25 3.82 -6.95
N LEU A 56 14.49 3.19 -8.11
CA LEU A 56 13.53 2.24 -8.69
C LEU A 56 13.65 0.87 -8.02
N GLU A 57 12.55 0.33 -7.50
CA GLU A 57 12.56 -0.97 -6.80
C GLU A 57 13.04 -2.14 -7.67
N LYS A 58 12.75 -2.11 -8.98
CA LYS A 58 13.07 -3.20 -9.92
C LYS A 58 14.58 -3.48 -10.07
N ASP A 59 15.43 -2.46 -9.97
CA ASP A 59 16.85 -2.52 -10.29
C ASP A 59 17.75 -1.72 -9.35
N GLY A 60 17.17 -0.99 -8.39
CA GLY A 60 17.90 -0.16 -7.43
C GLY A 60 18.55 1.07 -8.05
N SER A 61 18.22 1.45 -9.28
CA SER A 61 18.81 2.63 -9.93
C SER A 61 18.31 3.93 -9.29
N LEU A 62 19.24 4.84 -8.98
CA LEU A 62 18.94 6.20 -8.53
C LEU A 62 18.36 7.01 -9.68
N PHE A 63 17.18 7.60 -9.50
CA PHE A 63 16.57 8.48 -10.49
C PHE A 63 16.56 9.96 -10.08
N HIS A 64 16.65 10.28 -8.78
CA HIS A 64 16.68 11.66 -8.29
C HIS A 64 17.28 11.77 -6.89
N SER A 65 17.98 12.87 -6.61
CA SER A 65 18.41 13.28 -5.26
C SER A 65 18.43 14.80 -5.17
N THR A 66 18.04 15.35 -4.03
CA THR A 66 18.13 16.81 -3.74
C THR A 66 19.44 17.20 -3.09
#